data_AF-A0A3B9BSY0-F1
#
_entry.id   AF-A0A3B9BSY0-F1
#
_cell.length_a   1.000
_cell.length_b   1.000
_cell.length_c   1.000
_cell.angle_alpha   90.00
_cell.angle_beta   90.00
_cell.angle_gamma   90.00
#
_symmetry.space_group_name_H-M   'P 1'
#
loop_
_entity.id
_entity.type
_entity.pdbx_description
1 polymer ?
#
loop_
_entity_poly.entity_id
_entity_poly.type
_entity_poly.pdbx_seq_one_letter_code
_entity_poly.pdbx_strand_id
1 'polypeptide(L)'
;MSNIDGLASEWLEVKAQEKQIIAKRRAIEEQITKALDVKDEGSISHKLEQHKVTLTQPVSRKVDPIVWDKIKDKIPENMHPIKVVMSVDAQGCRYLLEKEPRLWAKVSKAFESKQGKIGVKVEHL
;
A
#
# COMPACT_ATOMS: atom_id res chain seq x y z
N MET A 1 3.88 -29.91 -23.82
CA MET A 1 3.95 -28.95 -22.70
C MET A 1 2.54 -28.75 -22.20
N SER A 2 2.31 -28.81 -20.88
CA SER A 2 0.98 -28.58 -20.32
C SER A 2 0.50 -27.18 -20.70
N ASN A 3 -0.80 -26.99 -20.90
CA ASN A 3 -1.41 -25.67 -21.07
C ASN A 3 -0.95 -24.71 -19.95
N ILE A 4 -0.74 -25.24 -18.74
CA ILE A 4 -0.27 -24.47 -17.59
C ILE A 4 1.21 -24.07 -17.70
N ASP A 5 2.08 -24.91 -18.28
CA ASP A 5 3.49 -24.57 -18.48
C ASP A 5 3.66 -23.45 -19.51
N GLY A 6 2.80 -23.46 -20.54
CA GLY A 6 2.71 -22.37 -21.51
C GLY A 6 2.29 -21.05 -20.84
N LEU A 7 1.19 -21.07 -20.08
CA LEU A 7 0.72 -19.90 -19.31
C LEU A 7 1.76 -19.41 -18.30
N ALA A 8 2.51 -20.32 -17.67
CA ALA A 8 3.58 -19.96 -16.74
C ALA A 8 4.73 -19.23 -17.46
N SER A 9 5.12 -19.69 -18.64
CA SER A 9 6.16 -19.07 -19.47
C SER A 9 5.71 -17.68 -19.96
N GLU A 10 4.49 -17.57 -20.52
CA GLU A 10 3.90 -16.30 -20.94
C GLU A 10 3.80 -15.30 -19.78
N TRP A 11 3.41 -15.78 -18.59
CA TRP A 11 3.35 -14.93 -17.40
C TRP A 11 4.72 -14.32 -17.06
N LEU A 12 5.79 -15.11 -17.15
CA LEU A 12 7.16 -14.65 -16.88
C LEU A 12 7.62 -13.62 -17.91
N GLU A 13 7.31 -13.83 -19.19
CA GLU A 13 7.61 -12.89 -20.26
C GLU A 13 6.90 -11.54 -20.05
N VAL A 14 5.59 -11.57 -19.80
CA VAL A 14 4.81 -10.36 -19.50
C VAL A 14 5.33 -9.66 -18.26
N LYS A 15 5.72 -10.42 -17.21
CA LYS A 15 6.31 -9.85 -15.99
C LYS A 15 7.65 -9.14 -16.26
N ALA A 16 8.47 -9.69 -17.14
CA ALA A 16 9.72 -9.06 -17.56
C ALA A 16 9.46 -7.75 -18.34
N GLN A 17 8.48 -7.75 -19.25
CA GLN A 17 8.07 -6.56 -19.99
C GLN A 17 7.52 -5.48 -19.05
N GLU A 18 6.67 -5.85 -18.09
CA GLU A 18 6.13 -4.94 -17.07
C GLU A 18 7.27 -4.23 -16.31
N LYS A 19 8.30 -4.98 -15.90
CA LYS A 19 9.49 -4.42 -15.22
C LYS A 19 10.19 -3.37 -16.10
N GLN A 20 10.37 -3.64 -17.39
CA GLN A 20 11.00 -2.70 -18.33
C GLN A 20 10.15 -1.44 -18.54
N ILE A 21 8.84 -1.59 -18.70
CA ILE A 21 7.91 -0.46 -18.89
C ILE A 21 7.89 0.43 -17.64
N ILE A 22 7.83 -0.18 -16.45
CA ILE A 22 7.88 0.56 -15.18
C ILE A 22 9.18 1.36 -15.06
N ALA A 23 10.32 0.75 -15.42
CA ALA A 23 11.60 1.44 -15.40
C ALA A 23 11.64 2.63 -16.36
N LYS A 24 11.18 2.45 -17.60
CA LYS A 24 11.08 3.53 -18.60
C LYS A 24 10.15 4.66 -18.12
N ARG A 25 8.98 4.33 -17.59
CA ARG A 25 8.02 5.31 -17.05
C ARG A 25 8.66 6.13 -15.92
N ARG A 26 9.33 5.49 -14.96
CA ARG A 26 10.00 6.18 -13.85
C ARG A 26 11.13 7.10 -14.32
N ALA A 27 11.91 6.68 -15.32
CA ALA A 27 12.95 7.53 -15.89
C ALA A 27 12.36 8.80 -16.55
N ILE A 28 11.23 8.68 -17.23
CA ILE A 28 10.49 9.84 -17.79
C ILE A 28 9.94 10.73 -16.66
N GLU A 29 9.34 10.14 -15.61
CA GLU A 29 8.85 10.89 -14.44
C GLU A 29 9.98 11.68 -13.75
N GLU A 30 11.18 11.10 -13.65
CA GLU A 30 12.36 11.78 -13.11
C GLU A 30 12.80 12.96 -13.99
N GLN A 31 12.75 12.83 -15.32
CA GLN A 31 13.04 13.95 -16.22
C GLN A 31 12.01 15.07 -16.09
N ILE A 32 10.72 14.73 -15.99
CA ILE A 32 9.64 15.71 -15.82
C ILE A 32 9.78 16.47 -14.49
N THR A 33 10.06 15.75 -13.39
CA THR A 33 10.23 16.36 -12.06
C THR A 33 11.47 17.25 -11.94
N LYS A 34 12.52 16.99 -12.74
CA LYS A 34 13.68 17.90 -12.84
C LYS A 34 13.42 19.13 -13.71
N ALA A 35 12.50 19.04 -14.67
CA ALA A 35 12.22 20.11 -15.63
C ALA A 35 11.14 21.10 -15.20
N LEU A 36 10.28 20.72 -14.24
CA LEU A 36 9.16 21.52 -13.77
C LEU A 36 9.30 21.84 -12.28
N ASP A 37 8.76 22.98 -11.86
CA ASP A 37 8.75 23.34 -10.44
C ASP A 37 7.96 22.32 -9.61
N VAL A 38 8.51 21.97 -8.46
CA VAL A 38 7.89 21.09 -7.46
C VAL A 38 7.66 21.86 -6.17
N LYS A 39 6.62 21.47 -5.42
CA LYS A 39 6.38 21.98 -4.07
C LYS A 39 7.04 21.09 -3.03
N ASP A 40 7.42 21.68 -1.89
CA ASP A 40 7.90 20.92 -0.73
C ASP A 40 6.79 20.03 -0.13
N GLU A 41 5.53 20.52 -0.11
CA GLU A 41 4.35 19.75 0.27
C GLU A 41 3.15 20.12 -0.62
N GLY A 42 2.39 19.12 -1.04
CA GLY A 42 1.16 19.29 -1.80
C GLY A 42 1.34 19.22 -3.31
N SER A 43 0.35 19.73 -4.06
CA SER A 43 0.29 19.59 -5.52
C SER A 43 0.48 20.92 -6.26
N ILE A 44 1.12 20.83 -7.43
CA ILE A 44 1.25 21.90 -8.41
C ILE A 44 0.90 21.37 -9.80
N SER A 45 0.15 22.15 -10.59
CA SER A 45 -0.21 21.82 -11.97
C SER A 45 0.44 22.79 -12.93
N HIS A 46 1.14 22.25 -13.93
CA HIS A 46 1.73 22.97 -15.05
C HIS A 46 0.89 22.75 -16.30
N LYS A 47 0.49 23.82 -16.98
CA LYS A 47 -0.18 23.73 -18.30
C LYS A 47 0.87 23.92 -19.39
N LEU A 48 1.12 22.87 -20.15
CA LEU A 48 1.92 22.89 -21.37
C LEU A 48 0.99 23.11 -22.58
N GLU A 49 1.57 23.20 -23.78
CA GLU A 49 0.82 23.45 -25.01
C GLU A 49 -0.27 22.41 -25.28
N GLN A 50 0.01 21.13 -25.02
CA GLN A 50 -0.91 20.01 -25.31
C GLN A 50 -1.32 19.21 -24.07
N HIS A 51 -0.66 19.43 -22.93
CA HIS A 51 -0.79 18.57 -21.76
C HIS A 51 -0.86 19.38 -20.47
N LYS A 52 -1.63 18.90 -19.50
CA LYS A 52 -1.56 19.38 -18.11
C LYS A 52 -0.81 18.35 -17.28
N VAL A 53 0.33 18.75 -16.72
CA VAL A 53 1.13 17.92 -15.82
C VAL A 53 0.84 18.33 -14.39
N THR A 54 0.51 17.39 -13.50
CA THR A 54 0.32 17.68 -12.08
C THR A 54 1.32 16.87 -11.26
N LEU A 55 2.15 17.59 -10.51
CA LEU A 55 3.16 17.02 -9.61
C LEU A 55 2.64 17.13 -8.18
N THR A 56 2.72 16.06 -7.42
CA THR A 56 2.29 16.02 -6.01
C THR A 56 3.42 15.48 -5.16
N GLN A 57 3.84 16.27 -4.17
CA GLN A 57 4.82 15.87 -3.17
C GLN A 57 4.09 15.46 -1.88
N PRO A 58 3.94 14.15 -1.61
CA PRO A 58 3.33 13.69 -0.37
C PRO A 58 4.29 13.84 0.81
N VAL A 59 3.76 14.23 1.97
CA VAL A 59 4.48 14.21 3.25
C VAL A 59 3.92 13.09 4.11
N SER A 60 4.73 12.05 4.33
CA SER A 60 4.39 10.98 5.27
C SER A 60 4.80 11.41 6.69
N ARG A 61 3.83 11.44 7.60
CA ARG A 61 4.06 11.71 9.02
C ARG A 61 3.89 10.40 9.79
N LYS A 62 4.91 10.00 10.54
CA LYS A 62 4.88 8.84 11.44
C LYS A 62 4.89 9.34 12.88
N VAL A 63 4.01 8.80 13.70
CA VAL A 63 3.99 9.06 15.14
C VAL A 63 4.86 8.03 15.84
N ASP A 64 5.73 8.48 16.74
CA ASP A 64 6.36 7.62 17.74
C ASP A 64 5.41 7.53 18.94
N PRO A 65 4.82 6.35 19.25
CA PRO A 65 3.86 6.22 20.32
C PRO A 65 4.43 6.55 21.70
N ILE A 66 5.70 6.24 21.94
CA ILE A 66 6.36 6.43 23.24
C ILE A 66 6.60 7.92 23.48
N VAL A 67 7.06 8.63 22.46
CA VAL A 67 7.24 10.08 22.54
C VAL A 67 5.90 10.79 22.62
N TRP A 68 4.93 10.37 21.81
CA TRP A 68 3.58 10.93 21.78
C TRP A 68 2.91 10.84 23.15
N ASP A 69 2.96 9.68 23.82
CA ASP A 69 2.36 9.50 25.14
C ASP A 69 2.88 10.50 26.19
N LYS A 70 4.15 10.92 26.05
CA LYS A 70 4.80 11.91 26.93
C LYS A 70 4.44 13.36 26.60
N ILE A 71 3.95 13.66 25.40
CA ILE A 71 3.71 15.03 24.93
C ILE A 71 2.26 15.34 24.57
N LYS A 72 1.38 14.32 24.50
CA LYS A 72 -0.02 14.46 24.12
C LYS A 72 -0.77 15.47 25.00
N ASP A 73 -0.41 15.56 26.29
CA ASP A 73 -1.05 16.45 27.27
C ASP A 73 -0.71 17.93 27.03
N LYS A 74 0.23 18.24 26.12
CA LYS A 74 0.54 19.63 25.72
C LYS A 74 -0.54 20.25 24.84
N ILE A 75 -1.43 19.44 24.29
CA ILE A 75 -2.55 19.91 23.48
C ILE A 75 -3.85 19.23 23.94
N PRO A 76 -5.01 19.93 23.84
CA PRO A 76 -6.29 19.35 24.17
C PRO A 76 -6.57 18.06 23.38
N GLU A 77 -7.25 17.10 24.02
CA GLU A 77 -7.56 15.79 23.42
C GLU A 77 -8.31 15.89 22.08
N ASN A 78 -9.22 16.86 21.96
CA ASN A 78 -9.96 17.12 20.72
C ASN A 78 -9.10 17.71 19.58
N MET A 79 -7.86 18.10 19.85
CA MET A 79 -6.89 18.62 18.88
C MET A 79 -5.74 17.64 18.62
N HIS A 80 -5.79 16.43 19.18
CA HIS A 80 -4.77 15.41 18.94
C HIS A 80 -4.73 15.05 17.45
N PRO A 81 -3.59 15.21 16.74
CA PRO A 81 -3.48 14.93 15.32
C PRO A 81 -3.30 13.43 15.03
N ILE A 82 -3.96 12.59 15.82
CA ILE A 82 -3.89 11.13 15.72
C ILE A 82 -5.30 10.55 15.63
N LYS A 83 -5.43 9.45 14.89
CA LYS A 83 -6.67 8.67 14.83
C LYS A 83 -6.41 7.30 15.42
N VAL A 84 -7.12 6.97 16.49
CA VAL A 84 -7.14 5.59 17.00
C VAL A 84 -8.09 4.78 16.14
N VAL A 85 -7.56 3.73 15.51
CA VAL A 85 -8.34 2.83 14.65
C VAL A 85 -8.31 1.44 15.26
N MET A 86 -9.49 0.87 15.52
CA MET A 86 -9.63 -0.54 15.85
C MET A 86 -9.45 -1.34 14.56
N SER A 87 -8.29 -1.97 14.40
CA SER A 87 -7.98 -2.81 13.24
C SER A 87 -8.05 -4.29 13.60
N VAL A 88 -8.47 -5.11 12.63
CA VAL A 88 -8.45 -6.56 12.77
C VAL A 88 -7.01 -7.07 12.83
N ASP A 89 -6.68 -7.82 13.88
CA ASP A 89 -5.44 -8.60 13.95
C ASP A 89 -5.63 -9.96 13.25
N ALA A 90 -5.20 -10.04 12.00
CA ALA A 90 -5.28 -11.26 11.20
C ALA A 90 -4.43 -12.42 11.77
N GLN A 91 -3.37 -12.13 12.53
CA GLN A 91 -2.58 -13.18 13.19
C GLN A 91 -3.36 -13.74 14.39
N GLY A 92 -3.92 -12.87 15.24
CA GLY A 92 -4.78 -13.27 16.35
C GLY A 92 -6.00 -14.06 15.91
N CYS A 93 -6.67 -13.64 14.82
CA CYS A 93 -7.78 -14.40 14.24
C CYS A 93 -7.36 -15.82 13.82
N ARG A 94 -6.21 -15.96 13.14
CA ARG A 94 -5.69 -17.28 12.74
C ARG A 94 -5.31 -18.14 13.94
N TYR A 95 -4.67 -17.54 14.94
CA TYR A 95 -4.29 -18.23 16.16
C TYR A 95 -5.51 -18.78 16.89
N LEU A 96 -6.55 -17.97 17.10
CA LEU A 96 -7.78 -18.42 17.75
C LEU A 96 -8.51 -19.49 16.93
N LEU A 97 -8.53 -19.36 15.60
CA LEU A 97 -9.14 -20.36 14.73
C LEU A 97 -8.43 -21.72 14.84
N GLU A 98 -7.10 -21.74 14.95
CA GLU A 98 -6.30 -22.97 14.98
C GLU A 98 -6.18 -23.57 16.40
N LYS A 99 -5.88 -22.74 17.40
CA LYS A 99 -5.53 -23.21 18.76
C LYS A 99 -6.71 -23.18 19.72
N GLU A 100 -7.63 -22.22 19.57
CA GLU A 100 -8.75 -22.03 20.50
C GLU A 100 -10.12 -21.87 19.78
N PRO A 101 -10.59 -22.87 19.01
CA PRO A 101 -11.74 -22.70 18.13
C PRO A 101 -13.05 -22.35 18.85
N ARG A 102 -13.20 -22.79 20.10
CA ARG A 102 -14.36 -22.45 20.95
C ARG A 102 -14.40 -20.97 21.30
N LEU A 103 -13.25 -20.35 21.52
CA LEU A 103 -13.17 -18.91 21.76
C LEU A 103 -13.40 -18.14 20.47
N TRP A 104 -12.81 -18.60 19.36
CA TRP A 104 -13.07 -18.02 18.04
C TRP A 104 -14.56 -18.00 17.70
N ALA A 105 -15.29 -19.11 17.92
CA ALA A 105 -16.73 -19.19 17.61
C ALA A 105 -17.60 -18.14 18.35
N LYS A 106 -17.16 -17.66 19.52
CA LYS A 106 -17.88 -16.61 20.28
C LYS A 106 -17.70 -15.23 19.66
N VAL A 107 -16.52 -14.96 19.11
CA VAL A 107 -16.13 -13.63 18.60
C VAL A 107 -16.27 -13.52 17.09
N SER A 108 -16.25 -14.63 16.36
CA SER A 108 -16.23 -14.70 14.89
C SER A 108 -17.39 -13.97 14.22
N LYS A 109 -18.57 -13.91 14.87
CA LYS A 109 -19.74 -13.15 14.40
C LYS A 109 -19.48 -11.64 14.23
N ALA A 110 -18.46 -11.10 14.90
CA ALA A 110 -18.05 -9.71 14.76
C ALA A 110 -17.08 -9.47 13.59
N PHE A 111 -16.63 -10.52 12.91
CA PHE A 111 -15.67 -10.45 11.81
C PHE A 111 -16.31 -10.88 10.51
N GLU A 112 -16.21 -10.03 9.48
CA GLU A 112 -16.56 -10.41 8.12
C GLU A 112 -15.32 -11.00 7.43
N SER A 113 -15.43 -12.24 6.95
CA SER A 113 -14.37 -12.88 6.16
C SER A 113 -14.82 -12.98 4.71
N LYS A 114 -14.07 -12.35 3.80
CA LYS A 114 -14.22 -12.53 2.35
C LYS A 114 -12.96 -13.14 1.79
N GLN A 115 -13.10 -14.09 0.87
CA GLN A 115 -11.96 -14.67 0.19
C GLN A 115 -11.29 -13.58 -0.67
N GLY A 116 -10.00 -13.34 -0.43
CA GLY A 116 -9.21 -12.39 -1.19
C GLY A 116 -8.96 -12.87 -2.62
N LYS A 117 -8.51 -11.96 -3.48
CA LYS A 117 -8.06 -12.31 -4.83
C LYS A 117 -6.92 -13.33 -4.77
N ILE A 118 -6.97 -14.35 -5.62
CA ILE A 118 -5.88 -15.33 -5.76
C ILE A 118 -4.62 -14.61 -6.26
N GLY A 119 -3.51 -14.79 -5.54
CA GLY A 119 -2.19 -14.37 -5.97
C GLY A 119 -1.53 -15.46 -6.81
N VAL A 120 -1.06 -15.11 -8.02
CA VAL A 120 -0.28 -16.01 -8.88
C VAL A 120 1.18 -15.58 -8.81
N LYS A 121 2.07 -16.53 -8.51
CA LYS A 121 3.53 -16.36 -8.54
C LYS A 121 4.10 -17.53 -9.32
N VAL A 122 4.85 -17.23 -10.38
CA VAL A 122 5.56 -18.24 -11.19
C VAL A 122 7.06 -18.04 -10.99
N GLU A 123 7.78 -19.13 -10.74
CA GLU A 123 9.23 -19.17 -10.59
C GLU A 123 9.79 -20.31 -11.46
N HIS A 124 11.03 -20.17 -11.93
CA HIS A 124 11.72 -21.30 -12.57
C HIS A 124 12.10 -22.32 -11.48
N LEU A 125 11.99 -23.60 -11.81
CA LEU A 125 12.49 -24.71 -10.98
C LEU A 125 14.01 -24.77 -11.00
#